data_AF-A0A066UIH2-F1
#
_entry.id   AF-A0A066UIH2-F1
#
_cell.length_a   1.000
_cell.length_b   1.000
_cell.length_c   1.000
_cell.angle_alpha   90.00
_cell.angle_beta   90.00
_cell.angle_gamma   90.00
#
_symmetry.space_group_name_H-M   'P 1'
#
loop_
_entity.id
_entity.type
_entity.pdbx_description
1 polymer ?
#
loop_
_entity_poly.entity_id
_entity_poly.type
_entity_poly.pdbx_seq_one_letter_code
_entity_poly.pdbx_strand_id
1 'polypeptide(L)'
;MGLVDDTGFDPVDAGGAEDSWRIQMATPAYCTELTVEQLHKALATADHAASRVRREAILAIVGTWEPDEAFLPDVVALNRAAARLHRLAASRFRFVSG
;
A
#
# COMPACT_ATOMS: atom_id res chain seq x y z
N MET A 1 21.81 11.42 10.88
CA MET A 1 20.64 10.98 11.66
C MET A 1 21.12 9.90 12.64
N GLY A 2 21.75 10.31 13.75
CA GLY A 2 22.70 9.47 14.51
C GLY A 2 22.22 8.07 14.88
N LEU A 3 21.05 7.94 15.51
CA LEU A 3 20.52 6.62 15.92
C LEU A 3 20.33 5.65 14.74
N VAL A 4 19.89 6.16 13.59
CA VAL A 4 19.62 5.34 12.41
C VAL A 4 20.93 4.92 11.73
N ASP A 5 21.85 5.88 11.61
CA ASP A 5 23.18 5.66 11.03
C ASP A 5 23.98 4.65 11.90
N ASP A 6 23.91 4.78 13.23
CA ASP A 6 24.60 3.91 14.19
C ASP A 6 24.03 2.48 14.24
N THR A 7 22.78 2.29 13.80
CA THR A 7 22.10 0.99 13.79
C THR A 7 22.16 0.29 12.43
N GLY A 8 22.73 0.96 11.41
CA GLY A 8 22.93 0.38 10.08
C GLY A 8 21.62 0.20 9.29
N PHE A 9 20.57 0.94 9.63
CA PHE A 9 19.35 0.98 8.81
C PHE A 9 19.54 1.97 7.66
N ASP A 10 18.92 1.66 6.52
CA ASP A 10 18.81 2.56 5.37
C ASP A 10 17.42 3.22 5.36
N PRO A 11 17.24 4.36 6.04
CA PRO A 11 15.92 4.99 6.13
C PRO A 11 15.52 5.59 4.78
N VAL A 12 14.22 5.56 4.51
CA VAL A 12 13.61 6.33 3.43
C VAL A 12 12.79 7.45 4.05
N ASP A 13 13.13 8.70 3.72
CA ASP A 13 12.29 9.84 4.05
C ASP A 13 11.00 9.79 3.23
N ALA A 14 9.87 9.59 3.92
CA ALA A 14 8.55 9.52 3.32
C ALA A 14 7.84 10.88 3.27
N GLY A 15 8.49 11.96 3.71
CA GLY A 15 7.94 13.31 3.78
C GLY A 15 7.34 13.66 5.14
N GLY A 16 6.50 14.70 5.15
CA GLY A 16 5.83 15.21 6.35
C GLY A 16 4.72 14.30 6.88
N ALA A 17 4.12 14.68 8.00
CA ALA A 17 3.01 13.94 8.61
C ALA A 17 1.79 13.86 7.68
N GLU A 18 1.57 14.90 6.88
CA GLU A 18 0.55 14.98 5.84
C GLU A 18 0.75 13.96 4.70
N ASP A 19 1.95 13.40 4.55
CA ASP A 19 2.29 12.40 3.53
C ASP A 19 2.23 10.97 4.08
N SER A 20 2.04 10.80 5.39
CA SER A 20 1.97 9.49 6.06
C SER A 20 0.86 8.58 5.55
N TRP A 21 -0.16 9.11 4.86
CA TRP A 21 -1.18 8.28 4.23
C TRP A 21 -0.60 7.36 3.15
N ARG A 22 0.55 7.69 2.56
CA ARG A 22 1.23 6.87 1.54
C ARG A 22 1.72 5.52 2.07
N ILE A 23 1.80 5.35 3.39
CA ILE A 23 2.20 4.10 4.06
C ILE A 23 1.06 3.43 4.84
N GLN A 24 -0.20 3.72 4.52
CA GLN A 24 -1.36 3.11 5.16
C GLN A 24 -1.97 1.96 4.33
N MET A 25 -2.89 1.23 4.94
CA MET A 25 -3.64 0.18 4.25
C MET A 25 -4.18 0.63 2.89
N ALA A 26 -4.11 -0.28 1.92
CA ALA A 26 -4.46 -0.04 0.52
C ALA A 26 -3.54 0.93 -0.28
N THR A 27 -2.35 1.27 0.23
CA THR A 27 -1.29 1.93 -0.57
C THR A 27 -0.19 0.95 -1.01
N PRO A 28 0.62 1.30 -2.03
CA PRO A 28 1.64 0.39 -2.57
C PRO A 28 2.78 -0.01 -1.63
N ALA A 29 3.06 0.80 -0.60
CA ALA A 29 4.15 0.57 0.35
C ALA A 29 3.72 -0.25 1.60
N TYR A 30 2.43 -0.54 1.73
CA TYR A 30 1.89 -1.14 2.95
C TYR A 30 2.08 -2.66 3.00
N CYS A 31 2.66 -3.14 4.11
CA CYS A 31 2.94 -4.56 4.35
C CYS A 31 3.82 -5.24 3.28
N THR A 32 4.83 -4.56 2.74
CA THR A 32 5.69 -5.09 1.67
C THR A 32 7.17 -5.08 2.02
N GLU A 33 7.90 -6.08 1.51
CA GLU A 33 9.36 -6.22 1.61
C GLU A 33 10.04 -5.60 0.39
N LEU A 34 10.06 -4.27 0.33
CA LEU A 34 10.64 -3.52 -0.79
C LEU A 34 12.10 -3.13 -0.51
N THR A 35 12.91 -3.06 -1.56
CA THR A 35 14.20 -2.36 -1.50
C THR A 35 13.98 -0.85 -1.37
N VAL A 36 15.00 -0.09 -0.97
CA VAL A 36 14.95 1.39 -0.88
C VAL A 36 14.41 2.02 -2.17
N GLU A 37 14.94 1.62 -3.32
CA GLU A 37 14.52 2.11 -4.64
C GLU A 37 13.05 1.77 -4.95
N GLN A 38 12.64 0.55 -4.60
CA GLN A 38 11.26 0.10 -4.79
C GLN A 38 10.29 0.83 -3.85
N LEU A 39 10.71 1.12 -2.61
CA LEU A 39 9.94 1.87 -1.63
C LEU A 39 9.73 3.31 -2.09
N HIS A 40 10.76 4.00 -2.58
CA HIS A 40 10.60 5.33 -3.19
C HIS A 40 9.56 5.32 -4.31
N LYS A 41 9.60 4.32 -5.20
CA LYS A 41 8.62 4.18 -6.26
C LYS A 41 7.20 3.88 -5.74
N ALA A 42 7.08 3.05 -4.71
CA ALA A 42 5.81 2.71 -4.09
C ALA A 42 5.16 3.94 -3.44
N LEU A 43 5.94 4.75 -2.73
CA LEU A 43 5.50 6.02 -2.14
C LEU A 43 5.04 6.99 -3.23
N ALA A 44 5.84 7.17 -4.29
CA ALA A 44 5.53 8.08 -5.39
C ALA A 44 4.30 7.68 -6.22
N THR A 45 3.93 6.39 -6.23
CA THR A 45 2.78 5.86 -6.97
C THR A 45 1.52 5.69 -6.13
N ALA A 46 1.55 6.11 -4.86
CA ALA A 46 0.38 6.09 -4.01
C ALA A 46 -0.68 7.10 -4.50
N ASP A 47 -1.93 6.65 -4.58
CA ASP A 47 -3.08 7.45 -4.99
C ASP A 47 -4.09 7.49 -3.84
N HIS A 48 -4.23 8.67 -3.24
CA HIS A 48 -5.06 8.86 -2.05
C HIS A 48 -6.55 8.56 -2.28
N ALA A 49 -7.09 8.94 -3.44
CA ALA A 49 -8.50 8.70 -3.75
C ALA A 49 -8.76 7.21 -3.98
N ALA A 50 -7.90 6.55 -4.75
CA ALA A 50 -8.01 5.12 -4.99
C ALA A 50 -7.79 4.29 -3.71
N SER A 51 -6.85 4.70 -2.84
CA SER A 51 -6.59 4.03 -1.57
C SER A 51 -7.77 4.12 -0.61
N ARG A 52 -8.54 5.22 -0.60
CA ARG A 52 -9.77 5.33 0.20
C ARG A 52 -10.81 4.30 -0.21
N VAL A 53 -11.10 4.20 -1.51
CA VAL A 53 -12.07 3.23 -2.05
C VAL A 53 -11.64 1.79 -1.75
N ARG A 54 -10.36 1.47 -2.00
CA ARG A 54 -9.82 0.14 -1.72
C ARG A 54 -9.85 -0.19 -0.23
N ARG A 55 -9.54 0.78 0.64
CA ARG A 55 -9.59 0.60 2.10
C ARG A 55 -10.99 0.21 2.56
N GLU A 56 -12.02 0.90 2.07
CA GLU A 56 -13.41 0.56 2.38
C GLU A 56 -13.76 -0.87 1.94
N ALA A 57 -13.35 -1.26 0.74
CA ALA A 57 -13.55 -2.62 0.26
C ALA A 57 -12.81 -3.67 1.10
N ILE A 58 -11.55 -3.42 1.49
CA ILE A 58 -10.78 -4.32 2.35
C ILE A 58 -11.48 -4.48 3.70
N LEU A 59 -11.88 -3.39 4.34
CA LEU A 59 -12.56 -3.43 5.63
C LEU A 59 -13.90 -4.15 5.55
N ALA A 60 -14.66 -3.95 4.47
CA ALA A 60 -15.90 -4.67 4.24
C ALA A 60 -15.67 -6.18 4.08
N ILE A 61 -14.65 -6.59 3.32
CA ILE A 61 -14.30 -8.00 3.12
C ILE A 61 -13.84 -8.63 4.44
N VAL A 62 -12.87 -8.01 5.12
CA VAL A 62 -12.33 -8.54 6.39
C VAL A 62 -13.42 -8.61 7.46
N GLY A 63 -14.37 -7.67 7.48
CA GLY A 63 -15.51 -7.69 8.38
C GLY A 63 -16.49 -8.86 8.16
N THR A 64 -16.37 -9.62 7.07
CA THR A 64 -17.15 -10.84 6.84
C THR A 64 -16.45 -12.12 7.27
N TRP A 65 -15.19 -12.04 7.69
CA TRP A 65 -14.39 -13.20 8.05
C TRP A 65 -14.53 -13.52 9.53
N GLU A 66 -14.63 -14.81 9.86
CA GLU A 66 -14.49 -15.30 11.23
C GLU A 66 -12.99 -15.44 11.55
N PRO A 67 -12.49 -14.88 12.66
CA PRO A 67 -11.08 -14.97 12.99
C PRO A 67 -10.65 -16.39 13.37
N ASP A 68 -9.67 -16.92 12.65
CA ASP A 68 -8.94 -18.14 12.98
C ASP A 68 -7.42 -17.89 12.92
N GLU A 69 -6.62 -18.95 12.92
CA GLU A 69 -5.15 -18.87 12.86
C GLU A 69 -4.64 -18.22 11.56
N ALA A 70 -5.40 -18.28 10.45
CA ALA A 70 -5.02 -17.72 9.16
C ALA A 70 -5.47 -16.26 8.98
N PHE A 71 -6.33 -15.73 9.87
CA PHE A 71 -6.91 -14.40 9.75
C PHE A 71 -5.87 -13.29 9.51
N LEU A 72 -4.83 -13.20 10.35
CA LEU A 72 -3.81 -12.15 10.20
C LEU A 72 -2.96 -12.31 8.92
N PRO A 73 -2.43 -13.51 8.59
CA PRO A 73 -1.80 -13.76 7.29
C PRO A 73 -2.68 -13.36 6.09
N ASP A 74 -3.97 -13.68 6.12
CA ASP A 74 -4.90 -13.40 5.03
C ASP A 74 -5.23 -11.91 4.90
N VAL A 75 -5.35 -11.19 6.02
CA VAL A 75 -5.49 -9.72 6.02
C VAL A 75 -4.27 -9.07 5.38
N VAL A 76 -3.06 -9.54 5.71
CA VAL A 76 -1.82 -9.05 5.09
C VAL A 76 -1.78 -9.38 3.60
N ALA A 77 -2.16 -10.61 3.20
CA ALA A 77 -2.21 -11.02 1.81
C ALA A 77 -3.19 -10.17 0.99
N LEU A 78 -4.39 -9.88 1.52
CA LEU A 78 -5.39 -9.02 0.90
C LEU A 78 -4.87 -7.58 0.74
N ASN A 79 -4.24 -7.01 1.77
CA ASN A 79 -3.64 -5.67 1.69
C ASN A 79 -2.54 -5.59 0.62
N ARG A 80 -1.66 -6.60 0.54
CA ARG A 80 -0.63 -6.72 -0.50
C ARG A 80 -1.23 -6.83 -1.90
N ALA A 81 -2.32 -7.57 -2.06
CA ALA A 81 -3.01 -7.71 -3.33
C ALA A 81 -3.67 -6.40 -3.78
N ALA A 82 -4.29 -5.66 -2.85
CA ALA A 82 -4.97 -4.40 -3.13
C ALA A 82 -4.02 -3.33 -3.68
N ALA A 83 -2.77 -3.29 -3.21
CA ALA A 83 -1.70 -2.44 -3.73
C ALA A 83 -1.39 -2.69 -5.23
N ARG A 84 -1.55 -3.92 -5.72
CA ARG A 84 -1.24 -4.31 -7.10
C ARG A 84 -2.35 -3.99 -8.10
N LEU A 85 -3.58 -3.72 -7.64
CA LEU A 85 -4.74 -3.39 -8.47
C LEU A 85 -4.59 -2.05 -9.22
N HIS A 86 -3.65 -1.19 -8.82
CA HIS A 86 -3.40 0.09 -9.50
C HIS A 86 -2.99 -0.08 -10.98
N ARG A 87 -2.34 -1.20 -11.34
CA ARG A 87 -1.96 -1.50 -12.73
C ARG A 87 -3.13 -1.95 -13.61
N LEU A 88 -4.14 -2.59 -13.02
CA LEU A 88 -5.29 -3.13 -13.76
C LEU A 88 -6.39 -2.08 -13.97
N ALA A 89 -6.56 -1.14 -13.03
CA ALA A 89 -7.55 -0.06 -13.16
C ALA A 89 -7.12 1.02 -14.17
N ALA A 90 -5.83 1.40 -14.21
CA ALA A 90 -5.31 2.39 -15.15
C ALA A 90 -5.33 1.92 -16.62
N SER A 91 -5.44 0.61 -16.86
CA SER A 91 -5.45 0.02 -18.20
C SER A 91 -6.87 -0.15 -18.80
N ARG A 92 -7.94 0.06 -18.02
CA ARG A 92 -9.33 -0.19 -18.46
C ARG A 92 -10.09 1.03 -18.98
N PHE A 93 -9.49 2.22 -19.00
CA PHE A 93 -10.08 3.43 -19.59
C PHE A 93 -9.19 4.00 -20.71
N ARG A 94 -9.09 3.26 -21.81
CA ARG A 94 -8.86 3.86 -23.14
C ARG A 94 -10.17 3.71 -23.92
N PHE A 95 -11.04 4.70 -23.75
CA PHE A 95 -12.22 4.84 -24.62
C PHE A 95 -11.68 5.25 -25.99
N VAL A 96 -11.68 4.33 -26.96
CA VAL A 96 -11.45 4.67 -28.36
C VAL A 96 -12.72 5.34 -28.84
N SER A 97 -12.68 6.67 -28.99
CA SER A 97 -13.70 7.42 -29.70
C SER A 97 -13.42 7.25 -31.20
N GLY A 98 -14.28 6.51 -31.89
CA GLY A 98 -14.41 6.49 -33.34
C GLY A 98 -15.76 7.03 -33.72
#